data_AF-A0A075FSQ0-F1
#
_entry.id   AF-A0A075FSQ0-F1
#
_cell.length_a   1.000
_cell.length_b   1.000
_cell.length_c   1.000
_cell.angle_alpha   90.00
_cell.angle_beta   90.00
_cell.angle_gamma   90.00
#
_symmetry.space_group_name_H-M   'P 1'
#
loop_
_entity.id
_entity.type
_entity.pdbx_description
1 polymer ?
#
loop_
_entity_poly.entity_id
_entity_poly.type
_entity_poly.pdbx_seq_one_letter_code
_entity_poly.pdbx_strand_id
1 'polypeptide(L)'
;MTGFNQFYYSFSPTIADYERENPAFKETVKIAITPMLTSLAILNYVDIDSEEEMLGYGIGIILLNIGMYFIAPAVVIFKIRKRK
;
A
#
# COMPACT_ATOMS: atom_id res chain seq x y z
N MET A 1 24.65 8.22 -1.31
CA MET A 1 23.90 7.10 -1.95
C MET A 1 24.19 5.72 -1.33
N THR A 2 25.08 5.59 -0.34
CA THR A 2 25.43 4.29 0.27
C THR A 2 24.41 3.81 1.32
N GLY A 3 23.86 4.70 2.14
CA GLY A 3 22.96 4.33 3.24
C GLY A 3 21.64 3.68 2.82
N PHE A 4 20.94 4.26 1.83
CA PHE A 4 19.69 3.66 1.32
C PHE A 4 19.94 2.29 0.69
N ASN A 5 20.96 2.17 -0.17
CA ASN A 5 21.27 0.89 -0.82
C ASN A 5 21.65 -0.18 0.21
N GLN A 6 22.50 0.15 1.19
CA GLN A 6 22.87 -0.79 2.24
C GLN A 6 21.66 -1.24 3.05
N PHE A 7 20.76 -0.32 3.42
CA PHE A 7 19.52 -0.67 4.11
C PHE A 7 18.61 -1.51 3.22
N TYR A 8 18.31 -1.07 2.00
CA TYR A 8 17.46 -1.78 1.05
C TYR A 8 17.92 -3.22 0.80
N TYR A 9 19.21 -3.40 0.49
CA TYR A 9 19.78 -4.72 0.24
C TYR A 9 20.00 -5.57 1.49
N SER A 10 19.88 -5.00 2.70
CA SER A 10 19.97 -5.77 3.95
C SER A 10 18.77 -6.70 4.16
N PHE A 11 17.63 -6.44 3.51
CA PHE A 11 16.41 -7.26 3.64
C PHE A 11 15.80 -7.68 2.30
N SER A 12 15.96 -6.88 1.24
CA SER A 12 15.29 -7.11 -0.05
C SER A 12 15.52 -8.51 -0.64
N PRO A 13 16.76 -9.08 -0.68
CA PRO A 13 16.98 -10.41 -1.22
C PRO A 13 16.18 -11.49 -0.49
N THR A 14 16.21 -11.46 0.85
CA THR A 14 15.49 -12.40 1.70
C THR A 14 13.98 -12.35 1.45
N ILE A 15 13.39 -11.15 1.39
CA ILE A 15 11.95 -11.00 1.11
C ILE A 15 11.61 -11.51 -0.30
N ALA A 16 12.48 -11.25 -1.29
CA ALA A 16 12.27 -11.72 -2.66
C ALA A 16 12.34 -13.25 -2.81
N ASP A 17 13.17 -13.93 -2.00
CA ASP A 17 13.18 -15.39 -1.93
C ASP A 17 11.89 -15.92 -1.26
N TYR A 18 11.45 -15.31 -0.14
CA TYR A 18 10.17 -15.65 0.52
C TYR A 18 8.95 -15.51 -0.40
N GLU A 19 8.91 -14.47 -1.23
CA GLU A 19 7.82 -14.28 -2.20
C GLU A 19 7.81 -15.35 -3.29
N ARG A 20 8.99 -15.83 -3.70
CA ARG A 20 9.12 -16.91 -4.70
C ARG A 20 8.74 -18.28 -4.14
N GLU A 21 9.09 -18.55 -2.90
CA GLU A 21 8.89 -19.87 -2.27
C GLU A 21 7.50 -20.04 -1.64
N ASN A 22 6.87 -18.96 -1.17
CA ASN A 22 5.58 -19.04 -0.48
C ASN A 22 4.47 -18.26 -1.22
N PRO A 23 3.58 -18.98 -1.97
CA PRO A 23 2.47 -18.36 -2.67
C PRO A 23 1.51 -17.58 -1.76
N ALA A 24 1.29 -18.03 -0.53
CA ALA A 24 0.40 -17.34 0.41
C ALA A 24 1.00 -16.02 0.89
N PHE A 25 2.32 -15.97 1.11
CA PHE A 25 3.03 -14.73 1.42
C PHE A 25 2.94 -13.74 0.25
N LYS A 26 3.18 -14.20 -0.98
CA LYS A 26 3.02 -13.39 -2.19
C LYS A 26 1.63 -12.76 -2.31
N GLU A 27 0.57 -13.54 -2.14
CA GLU A 27 -0.80 -13.02 -2.20
C GLU A 27 -1.09 -12.05 -1.04
N THR A 28 -0.53 -12.30 0.14
CA THR A 28 -0.64 -11.36 1.27
C THR A 28 0.02 -10.03 0.95
N VAL A 29 1.22 -10.04 0.37
CA VAL A 29 1.92 -8.82 -0.07
C VAL A 29 1.10 -8.08 -1.13
N LYS A 30 0.55 -8.79 -2.13
CA LYS A 30 -0.33 -8.19 -3.14
C LYS A 30 -1.55 -7.50 -2.52
N ILE A 31 -2.26 -8.20 -1.61
CA ILE A 31 -3.42 -7.63 -0.92
C ILE A 31 -3.01 -6.38 -0.13
N ALA A 32 -1.87 -6.43 0.56
CA ALA A 32 -1.36 -5.31 1.32
C ALA A 32 -1.02 -4.09 0.45
N ILE A 33 -0.42 -4.26 -0.73
CA ILE A 33 -0.05 -3.12 -1.59
C ILE A 33 -1.18 -2.64 -2.52
N THR A 34 -2.22 -3.44 -2.73
CA THR A 34 -3.31 -3.13 -3.67
C THR A 34 -4.01 -1.79 -3.40
N PRO A 35 -4.39 -1.43 -2.15
CA PRO A 35 -5.00 -0.12 -1.88
C PRO A 35 -4.11 1.05 -2.33
N MET A 36 -2.81 0.96 -2.11
CA MET A 36 -1.84 1.96 -2.55
C MET A 36 -1.74 2.02 -4.07
N LEU A 37 -1.53 0.89 -4.74
CA LEU A 37 -1.42 0.85 -6.20
C LEU A 37 -2.69 1.37 -6.89
N THR A 38 -3.86 0.99 -6.39
CA THR A 38 -5.15 1.43 -6.93
C THR A 38 -5.38 2.93 -6.69
N SER A 39 -5.06 3.44 -5.51
CA SER A 39 -5.18 4.87 -5.22
C SER A 39 -4.24 5.73 -6.06
N LEU A 40 -3.01 5.29 -6.31
CA LEU A 40 -2.05 5.98 -7.18
C LEU A 40 -2.46 5.89 -8.64
N ALA A 41 -3.09 4.79 -9.06
CA ALA A 41 -3.59 4.64 -10.43
C ALA A 41 -4.57 5.75 -10.81
N ILE A 42 -5.34 6.30 -9.86
CA ILE A 42 -6.27 7.42 -10.07
C ILE A 42 -5.54 8.62 -10.69
N LEU A 43 -4.30 8.91 -10.27
CA LEU A 43 -3.51 10.03 -10.82
C LEU A 43 -3.19 9.87 -12.31
N ASN A 44 -3.25 8.65 -12.86
CA ASN A 44 -3.03 8.44 -14.29
C ASN A 44 -4.28 8.72 -15.15
N TYR A 45 -5.45 8.89 -14.53
CA TYR A 45 -6.73 9.12 -15.23
C TYR A 45 -7.29 10.52 -15.00
N VAL A 46 -6.56 11.35 -14.26
CA VAL A 46 -6.91 12.75 -14.02
C VAL A 46 -5.91 13.61 -14.76
N ASP A 47 -6.41 14.52 -15.59
CA ASP A 47 -5.57 15.56 -16.17
C ASP A 47 -5.22 16.55 -15.05
N ILE A 48 -3.94 16.60 -14.70
CA ILE A 48 -3.41 17.47 -13.64
C ILE A 48 -2.67 18.60 -14.34
N ASP A 49 -3.24 19.80 -14.30
CA ASP A 49 -2.74 20.96 -15.03
C ASP A 49 -2.00 21.96 -14.12
N SER A 50 -1.97 21.72 -12.81
CA SER A 50 -1.30 22.60 -11.83
C SER A 50 -0.66 21.88 -10.64
N GLU A 51 0.31 22.54 -10.00
CA GLU A 51 0.94 22.05 -8.76
C GLU A 51 -0.07 21.96 -7.59
N GLU A 52 -1.01 22.90 -7.50
CA GLU A 52 -2.03 22.90 -6.45
C GLU A 52 -2.97 21.69 -6.57
N GLU A 53 -3.39 21.35 -7.79
CA GLU A 53 -4.17 20.13 -8.06
C GLU A 53 -3.37 18.87 -7.69
N MET A 54 -2.09 18.79 -8.10
CA MET A 54 -1.23 17.67 -7.72
C MET A 54 -1.13 17.50 -6.19
N LEU A 55 -0.97 18.60 -5.45
CA LEU A 55 -0.92 18.59 -3.99
C LEU A 55 -2.25 18.14 -3.39
N GLY A 56 -3.37 18.66 -3.89
CA GLY A 56 -4.72 18.27 -3.45
C GLY A 56 -4.99 16.79 -3.65
N TYR A 57 -4.73 16.25 -4.85
CA TYR A 57 -4.87 14.82 -5.13
C TYR A 57 -3.89 13.97 -4.33
N GLY A 58 -2.64 14.42 -4.17
CA GLY A 58 -1.64 13.73 -3.35
C GLY A 58 -2.07 13.58 -1.89
N ILE A 59 -2.53 14.66 -1.26
CA ILE A 59 -3.07 14.64 0.11
C ILE A 59 -4.31 13.73 0.17
N GLY A 60 -5.22 13.84 -0.81
CA GLY A 60 -6.41 12.99 -0.89
C GLY A 60 -6.08 11.51 -0.95
N ILE A 61 -5.08 11.11 -1.74
CA ILE A 61 -4.63 9.72 -1.85
C ILE A 61 -3.99 9.23 -0.55
N ILE A 62 -3.21 10.06 0.14
CA ILE A 62 -2.64 9.69 1.45
C ILE A 62 -3.77 9.42 2.44
N LEU A 63 -4.76 10.31 2.52
CA LEU A 63 -5.93 10.15 3.39
C LEU A 63 -6.74 8.91 3.01
N LEU A 64 -6.93 8.65 1.72
CA LEU A 64 -7.60 7.46 1.22
C LEU A 64 -6.86 6.18 1.64
N ASN A 65 -5.54 6.13 1.49
CA ASN A 65 -4.71 5.01 1.92
C ASN A 65 -4.84 4.76 3.42
N ILE A 66 -4.71 5.81 4.24
CA ILE A 66 -4.89 5.71 5.70
C ILE A 66 -6.29 5.16 5.99
N GLY A 67 -7.33 5.70 5.36
CA GLY A 67 -8.69 5.19 5.49
C GLY A 67 -8.77 3.69 5.19
N MET A 68 -8.24 3.25 4.05
CA MET A 68 -8.28 1.86 3.62
C MET A 68 -7.50 0.92 4.57
N TYR A 69 -6.29 1.30 4.96
CA TYR A 69 -5.43 0.49 5.83
C TYR A 69 -5.93 0.38 7.27
N PHE A 70 -6.75 1.32 7.75
CA PHE A 70 -7.29 1.28 9.12
C PHE A 70 -8.74 0.81 9.16
N ILE A 71 -9.61 1.33 8.29
CA ILE A 71 -11.05 1.05 8.31
C ILE A 71 -11.32 -0.40 7.92
N ALA A 72 -10.73 -0.91 6.83
CA ALA A 72 -11.02 -2.27 6.38
C ALA A 72 -10.63 -3.32 7.44
N PRO A 73 -9.42 -3.30 8.04
CA PRO A 73 -9.09 -4.19 9.14
C PRO A 73 -9.97 -3.99 10.37
N ALA A 74 -10.29 -2.75 10.76
CA ALA A 74 -11.16 -2.48 11.90
C ALA A 74 -12.57 -3.07 11.72
N VAL A 75 -13.16 -2.94 10.53
CA VAL A 75 -14.46 -3.53 10.19
C VAL A 75 -14.41 -5.05 10.26
N VAL A 76 -13.35 -5.68 9.74
CA VAL A 76 -13.15 -7.14 9.82
C VAL A 76 -13.07 -7.58 11.28
N ILE A 77 -12.25 -6.93 12.11
CA ILE A 77 -12.10 -7.24 13.54
C ILE A 77 -13.44 -7.08 14.26
N PHE A 78 -14.16 -5.98 14.01
CA PHE A 78 -15.45 -5.72 14.65
C PHE A 78 -16.50 -6.78 14.27
N LYS A 79 -16.57 -7.15 12.98
CA LYS A 79 -17.47 -8.23 12.52
C LYS A 79 -17.15 -9.56 13.18
N ILE A 80 -15.87 -9.91 13.32
CA ILE A 80 -15.44 -11.15 13.99
C ILE A 80 -15.84 -11.12 15.47
N ARG A 81 -15.61 -10.00 16.17
CA ARG A 81 -15.96 -9.86 17.59
C ARG A 81 -17.47 -9.91 17.86
N LYS A 82 -18.29 -9.38 16.96
CA LYS A 82 -19.77 -9.39 17.09
C LYS A 82 -20.41 -10.75 16.76
N ARG A 83 -19.67 -11.66 16.11
CA ARG A 83 -20.12 -13.04 15.86
C ARG A 83 -19.80 -14.01 17.01
N LYS A 84 -18.93 -13.62 17.94
CA LYS A 84 -18.78 -14.28 19.25
C LYS A 84 -19.76 -13.66 20.24
#